data_AF-A0A7J4VEE5-F1
#
_entry.id   AF-A0A7J4VEE5-F1
#
_cell.length_a   1.000
_cell.length_b   1.000
_cell.length_c   1.000
_cell.angle_alpha   90.00
_cell.angle_beta   90.00
_cell.angle_gamma   90.00
#
_symmetry.space_group_name_H-M   'P 1'
#
loop_
_entity.id
_entity.type
_entity.pdbx_description
1 polymer ?
#
loop_
_entity_poly.entity_id
_entity_poly.type
_entity_poly.pdbx_seq_one_letter_code
_entity_poly.pdbx_strand_id
1 'polypeptide(L)' 'YRPDYDFLTRIGVATIDPVTLEPHYDNTTFETNIPGVFLAGVVCCGLETRKWFIENSRYHATNIFVYIRELLKA' A
#
# COMPACT_ATOMS: atom_id res chain seq x y z
N TYR A 1 11.29 -14.03 -1.21
CA TYR A 1 9.84 -13.78 -1.28
C TYR A 1 9.62 -12.52 -2.09
N ARG A 2 8.59 -12.48 -2.92
CA ARG A 2 8.24 -11.34 -3.76
C ARG A 2 6.71 -11.18 -3.70
N PRO A 3 6.17 -9.98 -3.41
CA PRO A 3 4.73 -9.71 -3.51
C PRO A 3 4.17 -10.06 -4.90
N ASP A 4 2.87 -10.36 -4.97
CA ASP A 4 2.20 -10.65 -6.23
C ASP A 4 1.93 -9.34 -7.01
N TYR A 5 2.94 -8.89 -7.77
CA TYR A 5 2.83 -7.68 -8.59
C TYR A 5 1.93 -7.87 -9.78
N ASP A 6 1.85 -9.09 -10.31
CA ASP A 6 0.96 -9.37 -11.44
C ASP A 6 -0.48 -9.10 -11.02
N PHE A 7 -0.86 -9.47 -9.79
CA PHE A 7 -2.14 -9.07 -9.21
C PHE A 7 -2.29 -7.54 -9.11
N LEU A 8 -1.34 -6.83 -8.49
CA LEU A 8 -1.40 -5.38 -8.31
C LEU A 8 -1.52 -4.62 -9.64
N THR A 9 -0.72 -4.99 -10.63
CA THR A 9 -0.76 -4.41 -11.97
C THR A 9 -2.08 -4.74 -12.67
N ARG A 10 -2.60 -5.97 -12.53
CA ARG A 10 -3.89 -6.37 -13.13
C ARG A 10 -5.09 -5.61 -12.56
N ILE A 11 -5.04 -5.24 -11.28
CA ILE A 11 -6.09 -4.42 -10.67
C ILE A 11 -5.90 -2.91 -10.95
N GLY A 12 -4.76 -2.51 -11.54
CA GLY A 12 -4.48 -1.14 -11.97
C GLY A 12 -3.69 -0.28 -10.97
N VAL A 13 -3.08 -0.91 -9.94
CA VAL A 13 -2.21 -0.19 -9.00
C VAL A 13 -0.94 0.21 -9.75
N ALA A 14 -0.66 1.50 -9.78
CA ALA A 14 0.53 2.06 -10.40
C ALA A 14 1.77 1.79 -9.54
N THR A 15 2.95 1.79 -10.16
CA THR A 15 4.24 1.73 -9.47
C THR A 15 4.98 3.05 -9.61
N ILE A 16 5.67 3.50 -8.55
CA ILE A 16 6.47 4.73 -8.59
C ILE A 16 7.80 4.56 -9.30
N ASP A 17 8.32 3.34 -9.35
CA ASP A 17 9.60 3.00 -9.96
C ASP A 17 9.51 1.61 -10.63
N PRO A 18 9.97 1.47 -11.90
CA PRO A 18 9.84 0.22 -12.66
C PRO A 18 10.84 -0.87 -12.22
N VAL A 19 11.88 -0.50 -11.48
CA VAL A 19 12.90 -1.41 -10.92
C VAL A 19 12.47 -1.91 -9.56
N THR A 20 12.12 -1.01 -8.63
CA THR A 20 11.71 -1.40 -7.28
C THR A 20 10.29 -1.95 -7.26
N LEU A 21 9.45 -1.60 -8.24
CA LEU A 21 8.02 -1.94 -8.27
C LEU A 21 7.28 -1.51 -7.00
N GLU A 22 7.77 -0.45 -6.35
CA GLU A 22 7.10 0.14 -5.20
C GLU A 22 5.73 0.68 -5.65
N PRO A 23 4.61 0.23 -5.05
CA PRO A 23 3.28 0.70 -5.43
C PRO A 23 3.11 2.19 -5.15
N HIS A 24 2.30 2.87 -5.96
CA HIS A 24 1.92 4.26 -5.71
C HIS A 24 0.76 4.31 -4.71
N TYR A 25 1.00 4.90 -3.54
CA TYR A 25 0.01 5.12 -2.50
C TYR A 25 0.31 6.39 -1.69
N ASP A 26 -0.68 6.90 -0.97
CA ASP A 26 -0.51 8.02 -0.04
C ASP A 26 0.17 7.56 1.26
N ASN A 27 1.27 8.19 1.65
CA ASN A 27 2.07 7.78 2.83
C ASN A 27 1.35 7.97 4.17
N THR A 28 0.23 8.68 4.20
CA THR A 28 -0.58 8.91 5.40
C THR A 28 -1.74 7.93 5.47
N THR A 29 -2.54 7.81 4.40
CA THR A 29 -3.77 7.01 4.37
C THR A 29 -3.56 5.59 3.86
N PHE A 30 -2.46 5.34 3.16
CA PHE A 30 -2.15 4.13 2.42
C PHE A 30 -3.15 3.79 1.30
N GLU A 31 -3.93 4.76 0.83
CA GLU A 31 -4.76 4.61 -0.36
C GLU A 31 -3.90 4.63 -1.61
N THR A 32 -4.17 3.73 -2.55
CA THR A 32 -3.48 3.68 -3.84
C THR A 32 -4.00 4.75 -4.80
N ASN A 33 -3.50 4.76 -6.04
CA ASN A 33 -4.12 5.54 -7.12
C ASN A 33 -5.56 5.10 -7.47
N ILE A 34 -6.03 3.96 -6.95
CA ILE A 34 -7.40 3.49 -7.12
C ILE A 34 -8.19 3.80 -5.84
N PRO A 35 -9.25 4.63 -5.94
CA PRO A 35 -10.09 4.95 -4.80
C PRO A 35 -10.67 3.70 -4.13
N GLY A 36 -10.58 3.63 -2.80
CA GLY A 36 -11.06 2.51 -2.01
C GLY A 36 -10.14 1.28 -1.98
N VAL A 37 -8.97 1.33 -2.64
CA VAL A 37 -7.95 0.27 -2.57
C VAL A 37 -6.78 0.74 -1.72
N PHE A 38 -6.46 -0.03 -0.68
CA PHE A 38 -5.44 0.31 0.32
C PHE A 38 -4.36 -0.78 0.44
N LEU A 39 -3.15 -0.39 0.83
CA LEU A 39 -2.01 -1.30 1.00
C LEU A 39 -1.48 -1.31 2.43
N ALA A 40 -1.18 -2.49 2.97
CA ALA A 40 -0.61 -2.63 4.31
C ALA A 40 0.46 -3.73 4.36
N GLY A 41 1.50 -3.48 5.16
CA GLY A 41 2.62 -4.40 5.33
C GLY A 41 3.63 -4.38 4.19
N VAL A 42 4.33 -5.49 4.00
CA VAL A 42 5.49 -5.60 3.10
C VAL A 42 5.17 -5.36 1.63
N VAL A 43 3.89 -5.40 1.22
CA VAL A 43 3.50 -5.08 -0.16
C VAL A 43 3.83 -3.63 -0.52
N CYS A 44 3.84 -2.72 0.45
CA CYS A 44 4.12 -1.30 0.27
C CYS A 44 5.55 -1.02 -0.22
N CYS A 45 6.55 -1.87 0.04
CA CYS A 45 7.95 -1.57 -0.31
C CYS A 45 8.42 -2.10 -1.67
N GLY A 46 7.52 -2.67 -2.48
CA GLY A 46 7.97 -3.30 -3.71
C GLY A 46 8.99 -4.42 -3.44
N LEU A 47 9.97 -4.56 -4.33
CA LEU A 47 11.06 -5.53 -4.26
C LEU A 47 12.04 -5.27 -3.11
N GLU A 48 11.96 -4.11 -2.46
CA GLU A 48 12.79 -3.76 -1.32
C GLU A 48 12.21 -4.34 -0.01
N THR A 49 12.06 -5.67 0.03
CA THR A 49 11.37 -6.43 1.10
C THR A 49 12.01 -6.34 2.49
N ARG A 50 13.07 -5.55 2.66
CA ARG A 50 13.76 -5.29 3.94
C ARG A 50 13.43 -3.91 4.52
N LYS A 51 12.48 -3.17 3.93
CA LYS A 51 11.99 -1.90 4.46
C LYS A 51 10.91 -2.09 5.54
N TRP A 52 9.96 -2.99 5.30
CA TRP A 52 8.82 -3.23 6.18
C TRP A 52 8.95 -4.54 6.95
N PHE A 53 8.66 -4.47 8.24
CA PHE A 53 8.61 -5.53 9.22
C PHE A 53 7.33 -5.36 10.04
N ILE A 54 6.93 -6.39 10.79
CA ILE A 54 5.69 -6.34 11.57
C ILE A 54 5.70 -5.14 12.54
N GLU A 55 6.85 -4.88 13.16
CA GLU A 55 7.06 -3.84 14.16
C GLU A 55 6.84 -2.44 13.60
N ASN A 56 7.31 -2.21 12.37
CA ASN A 56 7.26 -0.90 11.72
C ASN A 56 6.14 -0.77 10.69
N SER A 57 5.37 -1.81 10.38
CA SER A 57 4.26 -1.72 9.41
C SER A 57 2.87 -1.87 10.05
N ARG A 58 2.78 -2.30 11.31
CA ARG A 58 1.48 -2.52 11.98
C ARG A 58 0.60 -1.26 12.05
N TYR A 59 1.21 -0.07 11.99
CA TYR A 59 0.47 1.19 12.02
C TYR A 59 -0.31 1.47 10.73
N HIS A 60 0.01 0.81 9.61
CA HIS A 60 -0.66 1.03 8.32
C HIS A 60 -2.16 0.78 8.48
N ALA A 61 -2.54 -0.30 9.15
CA ALA A 61 -3.94 -0.65 9.40
C ALA A 61 -4.67 0.44 10.18
N THR A 62 -4.06 0.98 11.24
CA THR A 62 -4.65 2.07 12.03
C THR A 62 -4.96 3.29 11.15
N ASN A 63 -4.00 3.69 10.31
CA ASN A 63 -4.18 4.84 9.42
C ASN A 63 -5.28 4.61 8.38
N ILE A 64 -5.31 3.42 7.76
CA ILE A 64 -6.34 3.03 6.80
C ILE A 64 -7.73 3.11 7.45
N PHE A 65 -7.91 2.53 8.64
CA PHE A 65 -9.20 2.54 9.32
C PHE A 65 -9.63 3.94 9.77
N VAL A 66 -8.68 4.79 10.21
CA VAL A 66 -8.96 6.20 10.50
C VAL A 66 -9.49 6.89 9.24
N TYR A 67 -8.81 6.72 8.11
CA TYR A 67 -9.21 7.35 6.85
C TYR A 67 -10.57 6.85 6.33
N ILE A 68 -10.79 5.54 6.30
CA ILE A 68 -12.08 4.94 5.93
C ILE A 68 -13.21 5.48 6.80
N ARG A 69 -12.99 5.62 8.11
CA ARG A 69 -14.00 6.18 9.02
C ARG A 69 -14.35 7.62 8.68
N GLU A 70 -13.37 8.45 8.31
CA GLU A 70 -13.66 9.83 7.90
C GLU A 70 -14.39 9.89 6.55
N LEU A 71 -14.07 8.99 5.61
CA LEU A 71 -14.82 8.88 4.34
C LEU A 71 -16.29 8.50 4.54
N LEU A 72 -16.59 7.61 5.50
CA LEU A 72 -17.96 7.16 5.78
C LEU A 72 -18.81 8.17 6.56
N LYS A 73 -18.21 9.22 7.11
CA LYS A 73 -18.94 10.30 7.79
C LYS A 73 -19.41 11.40 6.83
N ALA A 74 -18.85 11.45 5.62
CA ALA A 74 -19.20 12.39 4.57
C ALA A 74 -20.43 11.90 3.79
#